data_AF-A0A1C5NWN3-F1
#
_entry.id   AF-A0A1C5NWN3-F1
#
_cell.length_a   1.000
_cell.length_b   1.000
_cell.length_c   1.000
_cell.angle_alpha   90.00
_cell.angle_beta   90.00
_cell.angle_gamma   90.00
#
_symmetry.space_group_name_H-M   'P 1'
#
loop_
_entity.id
_entity.type
_entity.pdbx_description
1 polymer ?
#
loop_
_entity_poly.entity_id
_entity_poly.type
_entity_poly.pdbx_seq_one_letter_code
_entity_poly.pdbx_strand_id
1 'polypeptide(L)'
;MSTGKFQTKRDIYMTFPYYYAYQDRITCRKICYSCPYATENRVGDITIGDFHRVNHYEPDIDRFSCVSMFVCNTKNGEDFFKSMQQHLIIKEYDWDVIKMNNRFSGIETPPAYRIDYLSLVANNQMEKAYKKYLNYKMDWRYYYYHLPGFLRRIGNKILRRAK
;
A
#
# COMPACT_ATOMS: atom_id res chain seq x y z
N MET A 1 -23.16 30.02 18.63
CA MET A 1 -22.18 28.95 18.33
C MET A 1 -22.96 27.70 17.94
N SER A 2 -22.95 27.30 16.68
CA SER A 2 -23.70 26.10 16.25
C SER A 2 -23.08 24.86 16.88
N THR A 3 -23.87 24.09 17.61
CA THR A 3 -23.52 22.77 18.15
C THR A 3 -23.34 21.80 16.97
N GLY A 4 -22.11 21.72 16.45
CA GLY A 4 -21.77 20.85 15.32
C GLY A 4 -22.04 19.39 15.67
N LYS A 5 -22.93 18.72 14.93
CA LYS A 5 -23.13 17.27 15.02
C LYS A 5 -21.98 16.56 14.31
N PHE A 6 -21.28 15.67 15.01
CA PHE A 6 -20.25 14.82 14.43
C PHE A 6 -20.89 13.83 13.44
N GLN A 7 -20.33 13.73 12.24
CA GLN A 7 -20.73 12.72 11.25
C GLN A 7 -19.53 11.84 10.90
N THR A 8 -19.74 10.52 10.85
CA THR A 8 -18.73 9.55 10.42
C THR A 8 -19.11 9.00 9.06
N LYS A 9 -18.22 9.12 8.08
CA LYS A 9 -18.34 8.47 6.76
C LYS A 9 -17.28 7.38 6.65
N ARG A 10 -17.69 6.16 6.34
CA ARG A 10 -16.80 5.02 6.04
C ARG A 10 -17.09 4.54 4.63
N ASP A 11 -16.04 4.40 3.84
CA ASP A 11 -16.10 3.96 2.46
C ASP A 11 -14.68 3.55 2.02
N ILE A 12 -14.52 3.07 0.79
CA ILE A 12 -13.21 2.68 0.27
C ILE A 12 -12.32 3.90 0.00
N TYR A 13 -11.00 3.72 0.03
CA TYR A 13 -10.04 4.82 -0.07
C TYR A 13 -10.25 5.73 -1.29
N MET A 14 -10.76 5.17 -2.39
CA MET A 14 -10.98 5.86 -3.66
C MET A 14 -12.05 6.94 -3.59
N THR A 15 -13.01 6.83 -2.67
CA THR A 15 -14.07 7.84 -2.49
C THR A 15 -13.58 9.07 -1.72
N PHE A 16 -12.36 9.04 -1.21
CA PHE A 16 -11.71 10.15 -0.51
C PHE A 16 -10.58 10.68 -1.41
N PRO A 17 -10.75 11.81 -2.12
CA PRO A 17 -9.82 12.25 -3.17
C PRO A 17 -8.37 12.35 -2.72
N TYR A 18 -8.12 12.87 -1.51
CA TYR A 18 -6.77 12.92 -0.95
C TYR A 18 -6.16 11.53 -0.78
N TYR A 19 -6.93 10.59 -0.22
CA TYR A 19 -6.43 9.24 0.03
C TYR A 19 -6.26 8.44 -1.26
N TYR A 20 -7.18 8.61 -2.22
CA TYR A 20 -7.05 8.07 -3.56
C TYR A 20 -5.76 8.56 -4.23
N ALA A 21 -5.50 9.87 -4.21
CA ALA A 21 -4.31 10.43 -4.83
C ALA A 21 -3.00 9.95 -4.18
N TYR A 22 -3.03 9.72 -2.86
CA TYR A 22 -1.91 9.18 -2.12
C TYR A 22 -1.64 7.71 -2.45
N GLN A 23 -2.69 6.89 -2.51
CA GLN A 23 -2.59 5.47 -2.87
C GLN A 23 -2.08 5.28 -4.30
N ASP A 24 -2.48 6.16 -5.22
CA ASP A 24 -1.98 6.17 -6.61
C ASP A 24 -0.63 6.90 -6.77
N ARG A 25 0.07 7.19 -5.66
CA ARG A 25 1.40 7.80 -5.62
C ARG A 25 1.50 9.15 -6.33
N ILE A 26 0.40 9.89 -6.46
CA ILE A 26 0.39 11.21 -7.13
C ILE A 26 0.98 12.28 -6.19
N THR A 27 0.52 12.26 -4.93
CA THR A 27 0.81 13.32 -3.95
C THR A 27 2.03 13.05 -3.08
N CYS A 28 2.80 11.99 -3.35
CA CYS A 28 4.05 11.75 -2.63
C CYS A 28 5.06 12.88 -2.91
N ARG A 29 5.88 13.21 -1.90
CA ARG A 29 6.99 14.16 -2.03
C ARG A 29 7.98 13.66 -3.09
N LYS A 30 8.67 14.56 -3.78
CA LYS A 30 9.61 14.19 -4.86
C LYS A 30 10.67 13.18 -4.39
N ILE A 31 11.22 13.36 -3.19
CA ILE A 31 12.21 12.44 -2.62
C ILE A 31 11.63 11.04 -2.34
N CYS A 32 10.32 10.91 -2.16
CA CYS A 32 9.66 9.63 -1.99
C CYS A 32 9.58 8.81 -3.28
N TYR A 33 10.07 9.30 -4.42
CA TYR A 33 10.26 8.49 -5.64
C TYR A 33 11.68 7.93 -5.77
N SER A 34 12.61 8.43 -4.95
CA SER A 34 14.02 8.04 -4.90
C SER A 34 14.47 8.02 -3.44
N CYS A 35 13.74 7.28 -2.61
CA CYS A 35 13.91 7.32 -1.16
C CYS A 35 15.19 6.58 -0.76
N PRO A 36 16.15 7.24 -0.08
CA PRO A 36 17.41 6.59 0.30
C PRO A 36 17.23 5.51 1.39
N TYR A 37 16.10 5.54 2.10
CA TYR A 37 15.80 4.61 3.19
C TYR A 37 14.91 3.43 2.78
N ALA A 38 14.32 3.49 1.59
CA ALA A 38 13.43 2.41 1.11
C ALA A 38 14.21 1.39 0.28
N THR A 39 15.45 1.10 0.68
CA THR A 39 16.41 0.20 0.02
C THR A 39 16.53 -1.10 0.83
N GLU A 40 17.25 -2.09 0.31
CA GLU A 40 17.63 -3.32 1.03
C GLU A 40 18.51 -3.01 2.27
N ASN A 41 19.41 -2.03 2.16
CA ASN A 41 20.32 -1.63 3.24
C ASN A 41 19.68 -0.56 4.13
N ARG A 42 18.70 -0.95 4.96
CA ARG A 42 18.01 -0.04 5.87
C ARG A 42 18.84 0.25 7.12
N VAL A 43 18.73 1.48 7.60
CA VAL A 43 19.51 1.97 8.76
C VAL A 43 18.97 1.53 10.12
N GLY A 44 17.72 1.08 10.19
CA GLY A 44 17.13 0.60 11.45
C GLY A 44 17.44 -0.87 11.68
N ASP A 45 17.62 -1.28 12.93
CA ASP A 45 17.97 -2.67 13.28
C ASP A 45 16.94 -3.69 12.78
N ILE A 46 15.66 -3.32 12.80
CA ILE A 46 14.53 -4.15 12.37
C ILE A 46 13.64 -3.36 11.43
N THR A 47 13.15 -4.02 10.39
CA THR A 47 12.10 -3.50 9.51
C THR A 47 10.86 -4.36 9.60
N ILE A 48 9.73 -3.72 9.92
CA ILE A 48 8.40 -4.32 9.94
C ILE A 48 7.57 -3.62 8.87
N GLY A 49 6.78 -4.38 8.13
CA GLY A 49 5.84 -3.82 7.16
C GLY A 49 4.68 -4.76 6.90
N ASP A 50 3.65 -4.27 6.22
CA ASP A 50 2.52 -5.11 5.88
C ASP A 50 2.91 -6.20 4.86
N PHE A 51 2.35 -7.40 5.00
CA PHE A 51 2.44 -8.46 4.00
C PHE A 51 1.07 -8.75 3.36
N HIS A 52 0.49 -7.73 2.74
CA HIS A 52 -0.85 -7.77 2.09
C HIS A 52 -1.06 -8.87 1.04
N ARG A 53 0.02 -9.52 0.59
CA ARG A 53 0.03 -10.58 -0.43
C ARG A 53 0.37 -11.95 0.15
N VAL A 54 0.35 -12.12 1.47
CA VAL A 54 0.62 -13.41 2.12
C VAL A 54 -0.25 -14.53 1.54
N ASN A 55 -1.50 -14.24 1.16
CA ASN A 55 -2.43 -15.19 0.54
C ASN A 55 -1.99 -15.71 -0.86
N HIS A 56 -0.89 -15.18 -1.42
CA HIS A 56 -0.26 -15.72 -2.62
C HIS A 56 0.68 -16.89 -2.30
N TYR A 57 1.20 -16.93 -1.09
CA TYR A 57 2.16 -17.92 -0.61
C TYR A 57 1.50 -18.88 0.40
N GLU A 58 0.56 -18.37 1.21
CA GLU A 58 -0.25 -19.10 2.20
C GLU A 58 -1.73 -18.94 1.87
N PRO A 59 -2.30 -19.78 0.99
CA PRO A 59 -3.70 -19.63 0.53
C PRO A 59 -4.74 -19.64 1.66
N ASP A 60 -4.42 -20.26 2.78
CA ASP A 60 -5.29 -20.40 3.95
C ASP A 60 -5.23 -19.20 4.90
N ILE A 61 -4.27 -18.28 4.70
CA ILE A 61 -4.16 -17.05 5.48
C ILE A 61 -4.86 -15.92 4.74
N ASP A 62 -5.90 -15.35 5.37
CA ASP A 62 -6.52 -14.14 4.86
C ASP A 62 -5.52 -12.98 4.89
N ARG A 63 -5.44 -12.23 3.78
CA ARG A 63 -4.62 -11.02 3.67
C ARG A 63 -5.02 -9.93 4.68
N PHE A 64 -6.21 -10.01 5.26
CA PHE A 64 -6.68 -9.11 6.32
C PHE A 64 -6.34 -9.60 7.73
N SER A 65 -5.70 -10.76 7.89
CA SER A 65 -5.26 -11.30 9.19
C SER A 65 -4.06 -10.55 9.81
N CYS A 66 -3.79 -9.31 9.39
CA CYS A 66 -2.73 -8.44 9.92
C CYS A 66 -1.34 -9.10 9.94
N VAL A 67 -0.99 -9.84 8.88
CA VAL A 67 0.36 -10.42 8.76
C VAL A 67 1.36 -9.33 8.39
N SER A 68 2.42 -9.24 9.18
CA SER A 68 3.57 -8.37 8.90
C SER A 68 4.73 -9.17 8.33
N MET A 69 5.46 -8.57 7.39
CA MET A 69 6.84 -8.96 7.13
C MET A 69 7.74 -8.44 8.25
N PHE A 70 8.84 -9.14 8.50
CA PHE A 70 9.82 -8.81 9.53
C PHE A 70 11.22 -9.11 8.99
N VAL A 71 12.13 -8.14 9.09
CA VAL A 71 13.51 -8.25 8.58
C VAL A 71 14.46 -7.71 9.65
N CYS A 72 15.47 -8.50 10.03
CA CYS A 72 16.61 -8.03 10.82
C CYS A 72 17.67 -7.48 9.86
N ASN A 73 18.06 -6.22 10.02
CA ASN A 73 19.06 -5.56 9.16
C ASN A 73 20.45 -5.53 9.81
N THR A 74 20.52 -5.73 11.13
CA THR A 74 21.76 -5.65 11.91
C THR A 74 21.83 -6.79 12.91
N LYS A 75 23.02 -6.98 13.49
CA LYS A 75 23.25 -7.93 14.57
C LYS A 75 22.38 -7.64 15.81
N ASN A 76 22.21 -6.36 16.15
CA ASN A 76 21.33 -5.95 17.25
C ASN A 76 19.88 -6.36 16.99
N GLY A 77 19.41 -6.21 15.75
CA GLY A 77 18.06 -6.65 15.34
C GLY A 77 17.88 -8.17 15.47
N GLU A 78 18.87 -8.94 15.04
CA GLU A 78 18.87 -10.40 15.21
C GLU A 78 18.85 -10.82 16.68
N ASP A 79 19.68 -10.19 17.51
CA ASP A 79 19.78 -10.54 18.94
C ASP A 79 18.50 -10.16 19.69
N PHE A 80 17.89 -9.02 19.35
CA PHE A 80 16.56 -8.66 19.84
C PHE A 80 15.51 -9.68 19.39
N PHE A 81 15.46 -10.01 18.11
CA PHE A 81 14.53 -11.00 17.57
C PHE A 81 14.65 -12.35 18.29
N LYS A 82 15.87 -12.85 18.51
CA LYS A 82 16.12 -14.10 19.25
C LYS A 82 15.54 -14.09 20.67
N SER A 83 15.51 -12.93 21.33
CA SER A 83 14.96 -12.79 22.68
C SER A 83 13.43 -12.78 22.73
N MET A 84 12.76 -12.52 21.61
CA MET A 84 11.29 -12.41 21.53
C MET A 84 10.61 -13.44 20.62
N GLN A 85 11.37 -14.18 19.81
CA GLN A 85 10.81 -15.06 18.77
C GLN A 85 9.83 -16.11 19.31
N GLN A 86 10.00 -16.56 20.56
CA GLN A 86 9.07 -17.51 21.20
C GLN A 86 7.65 -16.95 21.41
N HIS A 87 7.47 -15.63 21.30
CA HIS A 87 6.17 -14.97 21.41
C HIS A 87 5.51 -14.69 20.06
N LEU A 88 6.13 -15.12 18.95
CA LEU A 88 5.67 -14.85 17.59
C LEU A 88 5.30 -16.13 16.87
N ILE A 89 4.36 -16.03 15.94
CA ILE A 89 4.15 -17.04 14.90
C ILE A 89 4.95 -16.58 13.69
N ILE A 90 6.03 -17.31 13.39
CA ILE A 90 7.00 -16.93 12.37
C ILE A 90 6.98 -17.97 11.27
N LYS A 91 7.08 -17.48 10.02
CA LYS A 91 7.38 -18.29 8.85
C LYS A 91 8.47 -17.60 8.05
N GLU A 92 9.54 -18.33 7.78
CA GLU A 92 10.64 -17.83 6.95
C GLU A 92 10.25 -17.83 5.46
N TYR A 93 10.80 -16.85 4.74
CA TYR A 93 10.64 -16.71 3.30
C TYR A 93 11.95 -16.30 2.68
N ASP A 94 12.14 -16.67 1.41
CA ASP A 94 13.24 -16.18 0.61
C ASP A 94 13.23 -14.65 0.56
N TRP A 95 14.44 -14.07 0.58
CA TRP A 95 14.61 -12.62 0.55
C TRP A 95 13.89 -11.95 -0.62
N ASP A 96 13.91 -12.57 -1.80
CA ASP A 96 13.24 -12.04 -2.99
C ASP A 96 11.72 -11.95 -2.83
N VAL A 97 11.10 -12.87 -2.08
CA VAL A 97 9.68 -12.80 -1.74
C VAL A 97 9.40 -11.56 -0.89
N ILE A 98 10.21 -11.33 0.14
CA ILE A 98 10.06 -10.17 1.02
C ILE A 98 10.25 -8.86 0.24
N LYS A 99 11.28 -8.80 -0.61
CA LYS A 99 11.56 -7.62 -1.44
C LYS A 99 10.45 -7.29 -2.42
N MET A 100 9.92 -8.28 -3.13
CA MET A 100 8.87 -8.05 -4.13
C MET A 100 7.53 -7.61 -3.54
N ASN A 101 7.31 -7.89 -2.25
CA ASN A 101 6.05 -7.58 -1.57
C ASN A 101 6.11 -6.34 -0.68
N ASN A 102 7.26 -5.65 -0.62
CA ASN A 102 7.40 -4.41 0.13
C ASN A 102 8.38 -3.45 -0.57
N ARG A 103 8.69 -2.31 0.08
CA ARG A 103 9.42 -1.22 -0.58
C ARG A 103 10.92 -1.29 -0.28
N PHE A 104 11.67 -2.04 -1.08
CA PHE A 104 13.13 -2.18 -0.94
C PHE A 104 13.94 -1.73 -2.17
N SER A 105 13.29 -1.22 -3.22
CA SER A 105 13.95 -0.77 -4.46
C SER A 105 14.60 0.62 -4.38
N GLY A 106 14.26 1.43 -3.38
CA GLY A 106 14.57 2.87 -3.30
C GLY A 106 13.78 3.72 -4.30
N ILE A 107 13.50 3.17 -5.48
CA ILE A 107 12.87 3.84 -6.61
C ILE A 107 11.38 3.52 -6.70
N GLU A 108 10.57 4.54 -6.99
CA GLU A 108 9.15 4.43 -7.31
C GLU A 108 8.86 5.36 -8.49
N THR A 109 8.10 4.89 -9.48
CA THR A 109 7.77 5.72 -10.65
C THR A 109 6.48 6.50 -10.39
N PRO A 110 6.51 7.84 -10.34
CA PRO A 110 5.28 8.62 -10.23
C PRO A 110 4.42 8.43 -11.50
N PRO A 111 3.08 8.54 -11.38
CA PRO A 111 2.23 8.55 -12.56
C PRO A 111 2.58 9.73 -13.47
N ALA A 112 2.57 9.51 -14.79
CA ALA A 112 2.96 10.51 -15.79
C ALA A 112 2.16 11.83 -15.67
N TYR A 113 0.90 11.74 -15.25
CA TYR A 113 0.02 12.88 -15.08
C TYR A 113 0.20 13.64 -13.76
N ARG A 114 1.15 13.25 -12.90
CA ARG A 114 1.40 13.90 -11.60
C ARG A 114 1.64 15.41 -11.72
N ILE A 115 2.43 15.83 -12.70
CA ILE A 115 2.78 17.25 -12.85
C ILE A 115 1.52 18.07 -13.17
N ASP A 116 0.69 17.59 -14.09
CA ASP A 116 -0.59 18.25 -14.42
C ASP A 116 -1.54 18.26 -13.21
N TYR A 117 -1.67 17.13 -12.50
CA TYR A 117 -2.47 17.06 -11.29
C TYR A 117 -2.03 18.10 -10.25
N LEU A 118 -0.73 18.16 -9.93
CA LEU A 118 -0.20 19.11 -8.94
C LEU A 118 -0.32 20.57 -9.42
N SER A 119 -0.20 20.82 -10.72
CA SER A 119 -0.46 22.15 -11.31
C SER A 119 -1.90 22.58 -11.09
N LEU A 120 -2.88 21.71 -11.36
CA LEU A 120 -4.30 22.00 -11.12
C LEU A 120 -4.55 22.28 -9.63
N VAL A 121 -3.99 21.48 -8.73
CA VAL A 121 -4.10 21.67 -7.28
C VAL A 121 -3.52 23.02 -6.86
N ALA A 122 -2.31 23.36 -7.32
CA ALA A 122 -1.62 24.61 -6.99
C ALA A 122 -2.36 25.86 -7.49
N ASN A 123 -3.13 25.73 -8.57
CA ASN A 123 -3.95 26.80 -9.14
C ASN A 123 -5.40 26.81 -8.61
N ASN A 124 -5.67 26.18 -7.45
CA ASN A 124 -7.00 26.09 -6.84
C ASN A 124 -8.06 25.40 -7.72
N GLN A 125 -7.66 24.55 -8.67
CA GLN A 125 -8.55 23.82 -9.58
C GLN A 125 -8.81 22.39 -9.11
N MET A 126 -9.08 22.20 -7.81
CA MET A 126 -9.25 20.89 -7.17
C MET A 126 -10.35 20.03 -7.82
N GLU A 127 -11.50 20.64 -8.11
CA GLU A 127 -12.63 19.95 -8.77
C GLU A 127 -12.25 19.41 -10.15
N LYS A 128 -11.47 20.18 -10.91
CA LYS A 128 -10.96 19.78 -12.22
C LYS A 128 -9.94 18.65 -12.09
N ALA A 129 -9.02 18.74 -11.12
CA ALA A 129 -8.05 17.69 -10.82
C ALA A 129 -8.74 16.37 -10.45
N TYR A 130 -9.74 16.44 -9.56
CA TYR A 130 -10.53 15.30 -9.12
C TYR A 130 -11.28 14.64 -10.29
N LYS A 131 -12.07 15.40 -11.05
CA LYS A 131 -12.86 14.85 -12.17
C LYS A 131 -11.99 14.24 -13.26
N LYS A 132 -10.80 14.81 -13.49
CA LYS A 132 -9.87 14.36 -14.55
C LYS A 132 -9.07 13.12 -14.14
N TYR A 133 -8.60 13.05 -12.89
CA TYR A 133 -7.60 12.05 -12.47
C TYR A 133 -8.06 11.10 -11.37
N LEU A 134 -9.09 11.46 -10.61
CA LEU A 134 -9.53 10.72 -9.41
C LEU A 134 -11.01 10.38 -9.46
N ASN A 135 -11.59 10.27 -10.66
CA ASN A 135 -12.98 9.87 -10.82
C ASN A 135 -13.13 8.37 -10.56
N TYR A 136 -13.29 8.00 -9.28
CA TYR A 136 -13.37 6.60 -8.85
C TYR A 136 -14.52 5.82 -9.51
N LYS A 137 -15.58 6.50 -9.98
CA LYS A 137 -16.68 5.85 -10.70
C LYS A 137 -16.25 5.29 -12.06
N MET A 138 -15.14 5.77 -12.61
CA MET A 138 -14.57 5.26 -13.87
C MET A 138 -13.45 4.24 -13.62
N ASP A 139 -13.10 3.98 -12.36
CA ASP A 139 -12.05 3.06 -12.00
C ASP A 139 -12.63 1.70 -11.61
N TRP A 140 -12.28 0.66 -12.37
CA TRP A 140 -12.76 -0.70 -12.17
C TRP A 140 -12.48 -1.24 -10.76
N ARG A 141 -11.44 -0.73 -10.07
CA ARG A 141 -11.08 -1.12 -8.69
C ARG A 141 -12.23 -0.81 -7.73
N TYR A 142 -12.94 0.30 -7.93
CA TYR A 142 -14.09 0.69 -7.10
C TYR A 142 -15.13 -0.43 -7.09
N TYR A 143 -15.56 -0.87 -8.28
CA TYR A 143 -16.53 -1.95 -8.42
C TYR A 143 -15.97 -3.28 -7.90
N TYR A 144 -14.71 -3.60 -8.20
CA TYR A 144 -14.04 -4.81 -7.69
C TYR A 144 -14.12 -4.91 -6.17
N TYR A 145 -13.89 -3.82 -5.42
CA TYR A 145 -13.93 -3.85 -3.96
C TYR A 145 -15.33 -4.06 -3.38
N HIS A 146 -16.39 -3.72 -4.12
CA HIS A 146 -17.78 -3.98 -3.73
C HIS A 146 -18.28 -5.38 -4.15
N LEU A 147 -17.51 -6.13 -4.95
CA LEU A 147 -17.91 -7.49 -5.33
C LEU A 147 -17.82 -8.47 -4.15
N PRO A 148 -18.77 -9.41 -4.02
CA PRO A 148 -18.67 -10.55 -3.12
C PRO A 148 -17.33 -11.28 -3.23
N GLY A 149 -16.84 -11.82 -2.11
CA GLY A 149 -15.54 -12.49 -2.04
C GLY A 149 -15.36 -13.65 -3.04
N PHE A 150 -16.44 -14.36 -3.40
CA PHE A 150 -16.36 -15.43 -4.41
C PHE A 150 -16.10 -14.89 -5.82
N LEU A 151 -16.70 -13.76 -6.22
CA LEU A 151 -16.44 -13.12 -7.52
C LEU A 151 -15.02 -12.54 -7.58
N ARG A 152 -14.55 -11.93 -6.48
CA ARG A 152 -13.16 -11.44 -6.39
C ARG A 152 -12.15 -12.57 -6.54
N ARG A 153 -12.42 -13.76 -5.95
CA ARG A 153 -11.58 -14.96 -6.11
C ARG A 153 -11.50 -15.44 -7.56
N ILE A 154 -12.62 -15.40 -8.30
CA ILE A 154 -12.64 -15.74 -9.73
C ILE A 154 -11.84 -14.71 -10.55
N GLY A 155 -12.08 -13.41 -10.33
CA GLY A 155 -11.33 -12.34 -11.01
C GLY A 155 -9.82 -12.41 -10.78
N ASN A 156 -9.39 -12.69 -9.54
CA ASN A 156 -7.97 -12.88 -9.23
C ASN A 156 -7.35 -14.08 -9.93
N LYS A 157 -8.10 -15.18 -10.15
CA LYS A 157 -7.59 -16.33 -10.93
C LYS A 157 -7.35 -15.96 -12.40
N ILE A 158 -8.19 -15.09 -12.98
CA ILE A 158 -8.05 -14.61 -14.36
C ILE A 158 -6.88 -13.63 -14.48
N LEU A 159 -6.79 -12.64 -13.58
CA LEU A 159 -5.70 -11.66 -13.56
C LEU A 159 -4.33 -12.30 -13.23
N ARG A 160 -4.30 -13.37 -12.42
CA ARG A 160 -3.09 -14.16 -12.15
C ARG A 160 -2.56 -14.92 -13.36
N ARG A 161 -3.42 -15.23 -14.36
CA ARG A 161 -3.01 -15.91 -15.60
C ARG A 161 -2.54 -14.95 -16.69
N ALA A 162 -2.78 -13.65 -16.52
CA ALA A 162 -2.42 -12.61 -17.48
C ALA A 162 -1.06 -11.96 -17.18
N LYS A 163 -0.29 -12.53 -16.24
CA LYS A 163 1.07 -12.12 -15.88
C LYS A 163 2.02 -13.29 -16.04
#